data_AF-A0A3D4UVN2-F1
#
_entry.id   AF-A0A3D4UVN2-F1
#
_cell.length_a   1.000
_cell.length_b   1.000
_cell.length_c   1.000
_cell.angle_alpha   90.00
_cell.angle_beta   90.00
_cell.angle_gamma   90.00
#
_symmetry.space_group_name_H-M   'P 1'
#
loop_
_entity.id
_entity.type
_entity.pdbx_description
1 polymer ?
#
loop_
_entity_poly.entity_id
_entity_poly.type
_entity_poly.pdbx_seq_one_letter_code
_entity_poly.pdbx_strand_id
1 'polypeptide(L)'
;MSKKKPAKKMTAKKEEEVVVSKGVEEKHLEEFEVVDGKDRDAFEKEIEEIKELEELLGMPQMNPYGTLNKEVFKRKLEDSSASELTDLAARLGLPRERNMKLLKDSILKSFDFYAVKHNVTVQGQAKPIIDPSSPDYESTVKLFKE
;
A
#
# COMPACT_ATOMS: atom_id res chain seq x y z
N MET A 1 -32.08 -60.20 17.90
CA MET A 1 -30.70 -60.71 18.06
C MET A 1 -29.75 -59.87 17.21
N SER A 2 -29.22 -58.77 17.77
CA SER A 2 -28.32 -57.83 17.08
C SER A 2 -26.86 -58.17 17.41
N LYS A 3 -26.07 -58.49 16.39
CA LYS A 3 -24.66 -58.90 16.52
C LYS A 3 -23.76 -57.66 16.62
N LYS A 4 -23.10 -57.50 17.78
CA LYS A 4 -22.04 -56.51 18.03
C LYS A 4 -20.80 -56.79 17.15
N LYS A 5 -20.30 -55.78 16.45
CA LYS A 5 -18.99 -55.78 15.76
C LYS A 5 -17.90 -55.24 16.70
N PRO A 6 -16.72 -55.86 16.81
CA PRO A 6 -15.62 -55.34 17.62
C PRO A 6 -14.74 -54.34 16.85
N ALA A 7 -14.13 -53.44 17.60
CA ALA A 7 -13.29 -52.34 17.16
C ALA A 7 -11.79 -52.71 17.14
N LYS A 8 -11.10 -52.19 16.11
CA LYS A 8 -9.81 -51.46 16.14
C LYS A 8 -8.57 -52.16 16.73
N LYS A 9 -7.63 -52.52 15.84
CA LYS A 9 -6.21 -52.10 15.90
C LYS A 9 -5.49 -52.44 14.58
N MET A 10 -5.18 -51.42 13.78
CA MET A 10 -4.21 -51.52 12.67
C MET A 10 -2.91 -50.87 13.08
N THR A 11 -1.84 -51.59 12.77
CA THR A 11 -0.42 -51.38 13.04
C THR A 11 0.25 -50.60 11.91
N ALA A 12 1.43 -50.05 12.25
CA ALA A 12 2.53 -49.62 11.37
C ALA A 12 2.35 -48.33 10.56
N LYS A 13 2.84 -47.22 11.12
CA LYS A 13 3.42 -46.12 10.34
C LYS A 13 4.82 -46.55 9.94
N LYS A 14 5.08 -46.68 8.64
CA LYS A 14 6.41 -46.83 8.05
C LYS A 14 6.78 -45.48 7.44
N GLU A 15 7.98 -45.04 7.75
CA GLU A 15 8.61 -43.78 7.35
C GLU A 15 8.73 -43.72 5.83
N GLU A 16 8.27 -42.62 5.22
CA GLU A 16 8.55 -42.27 3.83
C GLU A 16 9.78 -41.37 3.80
N GLU A 17 10.84 -41.88 3.17
CA GLU A 17 12.05 -41.13 2.83
C GLU A 17 11.73 -40.06 1.79
N VAL A 18 12.05 -38.80 2.12
CA VAL A 18 12.01 -37.67 1.20
C VAL A 18 13.25 -37.72 0.30
N VAL A 19 13.08 -38.24 -0.91
CA VAL A 19 14.11 -38.17 -1.97
C VAL A 19 14.03 -36.79 -2.62
N VAL A 20 14.97 -35.94 -2.27
CA VAL A 20 15.21 -34.63 -2.87
C VAL A 20 15.72 -34.83 -4.30
N SER A 21 14.86 -34.64 -5.29
CA SER A 21 15.27 -34.55 -6.69
C SER A 21 15.81 -33.14 -7.00
N LYS A 22 17.14 -33.03 -7.01
CA LYS A 22 17.90 -31.95 -7.64
C LYS A 22 17.50 -31.76 -9.11
N GLY A 23 17.36 -30.51 -9.53
CA GLY A 23 17.43 -30.12 -10.95
C GLY A 23 16.19 -29.42 -11.46
N VAL A 24 15.99 -28.16 -11.05
CA VAL A 24 15.24 -27.21 -11.87
C VAL A 24 16.25 -26.15 -12.28
N GLU A 25 16.67 -26.20 -13.54
CA GLU A 25 17.41 -25.09 -14.14
C GLU A 25 16.55 -23.83 -14.01
N GLU A 26 17.04 -22.87 -13.23
CA GLU A 26 16.51 -21.51 -13.19
C GLU A 26 16.77 -20.89 -14.55
N LYS A 27 15.83 -21.09 -15.48
CA LYS A 27 15.74 -20.27 -16.68
C LYS A 27 15.46 -18.86 -16.18
N HIS A 28 16.51 -18.04 -16.20
CA HIS A 28 16.43 -16.59 -16.12
C HIS A 28 15.20 -16.15 -16.93
N LEU A 29 14.16 -15.74 -16.21
CA LEU A 29 13.00 -15.12 -16.82
C LEU A 29 13.50 -13.78 -17.37
N GLU A 30 13.72 -13.72 -18.68
CA GLU A 30 14.01 -12.46 -19.36
C GLU A 30 12.82 -11.51 -19.09
N GLU A 31 13.11 -10.34 -18.51
CA GLU A 31 12.14 -9.26 -18.35
C GLU A 31 11.68 -8.83 -19.74
N PHE A 32 10.39 -9.04 -20.03
CA PHE A 32 9.78 -8.59 -21.26
C PHE A 32 9.44 -7.10 -21.14
N GLU A 33 10.13 -6.25 -21.91
CA GLU A 33 9.72 -4.86 -22.11
C GLU A 33 8.46 -4.82 -23.00
N VAL A 34 7.32 -4.50 -22.38
CA VAL A 34 6.04 -4.40 -23.09
C VAL A 34 5.92 -2.98 -23.65
N VAL A 35 6.24 -2.81 -24.94
CA VAL A 35 6.07 -1.54 -25.69
C VAL A 35 4.60 -1.36 -26.11
N ASP A 36 3.68 -1.42 -25.15
CA ASP A 36 2.33 -0.86 -25.28
C ASP A 36 2.49 0.63 -24.98
N GLY A 37 2.22 1.55 -25.90
CA GLY A 37 2.53 2.99 -25.80
C GLY A 37 1.87 3.78 -24.66
N LYS A 38 1.44 3.10 -23.59
CA LYS A 38 1.22 3.61 -22.25
C LYS A 38 2.43 3.20 -21.41
N ASP A 39 3.21 4.17 -20.95
CA ASP A 39 4.40 3.94 -20.12
C ASP A 39 4.03 3.36 -18.74
N ARG A 40 3.66 2.07 -18.68
CA ARG A 40 3.35 1.36 -17.43
C ARG A 40 4.57 1.31 -16.54
N ASP A 41 5.74 1.14 -17.14
CA ASP A 41 7.02 1.10 -16.44
C ASP A 41 7.34 2.45 -15.76
N ALA A 42 6.94 3.57 -16.35
CA ALA A 42 7.13 4.88 -15.74
C ALA A 42 6.20 5.07 -14.52
N PHE A 43 4.95 4.63 -14.64
CA PHE A 43 3.98 4.68 -13.54
C PHE A 43 4.38 3.77 -12.37
N GLU A 44 4.91 2.58 -12.67
CA GLU A 44 5.40 1.67 -11.64
C GLU A 44 6.63 2.23 -10.91
N LYS A 45 7.57 2.84 -11.64
CA LYS A 45 8.71 3.55 -11.05
C LYS A 45 8.27 4.70 -10.14
N GLU A 46 7.31 5.51 -10.59
CA GLU A 46 6.77 6.61 -9.78
C GLU A 46 6.15 6.09 -8.46
N ILE A 47 5.41 4.97 -8.51
CA ILE A 47 4.84 4.35 -7.30
C ILE A 47 5.93 3.86 -6.35
N GLU A 48 7.03 3.33 -6.88
CA GLU A 48 8.16 2.82 -6.10
C GLU A 48 8.94 3.97 -5.44
N GLU A 49 9.24 5.03 -6.19
CA GLU A 49 9.86 6.26 -5.66
C GLU A 49 9.00 6.87 -4.56
N ILE A 50 7.67 6.93 -4.75
CA ILE A 50 6.75 7.42 -3.72
C ILE A 50 6.84 6.54 -2.48
N LYS A 51 6.83 5.21 -2.61
CA LYS A 51 6.96 4.29 -1.46
C LYS A 51 8.26 4.52 -0.69
N GLU A 52 9.38 4.69 -1.38
CA GLU A 52 10.67 4.96 -0.75
C GLU A 52 10.66 6.29 0.00
N LEU A 53 10.08 7.34 -0.59
CA LEU A 53 9.90 8.64 0.06
C LEU A 53 8.99 8.54 1.31
N GLU A 54 7.90 7.78 1.23
CA GLU A 54 6.99 7.56 2.36
C GLU A 54 7.66 6.78 3.49
N GLU A 55 8.51 5.81 3.17
CA GLU A 55 9.29 5.04 4.13
C GLU A 55 10.35 5.90 4.82
N LEU A 56 11.09 6.71 4.05
CA LEU A 56 12.08 7.65 4.58
C LEU A 56 11.44 8.69 5.52
N LEU A 57 10.22 9.14 5.19
CA LEU A 57 9.45 10.06 6.02
C LEU A 57 8.82 9.39 7.25
N GLY A 58 8.87 8.06 7.35
CA GLY A 58 8.27 7.30 8.47
C GLY A 58 6.74 7.29 8.45
N MET A 59 6.13 7.57 7.29
CA MET A 59 4.68 7.61 7.14
C MET A 59 3.97 6.29 7.51
N PRO A 60 4.54 5.08 7.29
CA PRO A 60 3.92 3.84 7.70
C PRO A 60 3.58 3.76 9.19
N GLN A 61 4.34 4.46 10.06
CA GLN A 61 4.12 4.47 11.50
C GLN A 61 3.18 5.60 11.94
N MET A 62 3.21 6.73 11.23
CA MET A 62 2.43 7.93 11.60
C MET A 62 0.98 7.88 11.10
N ASN A 63 0.75 7.28 9.93
CA ASN A 63 -0.55 7.25 9.28
C ASN A 63 -1.28 5.92 9.60
N PRO A 64 -2.55 5.94 10.04
CA PRO A 64 -3.35 4.72 10.26
C PRO A 64 -3.46 3.79 9.04
N TYR A 65 -3.42 4.35 7.84
CA TYR A 65 -3.45 3.62 6.57
C TYR A 65 -2.04 3.19 6.11
N GLY A 66 -1.01 3.83 6.66
CA GLY A 66 0.40 3.61 6.38
C GLY A 66 0.92 4.25 5.10
N THR A 67 0.12 5.03 4.39
CA THR A 67 0.47 5.75 3.15
C THR A 67 -0.48 6.94 2.96
N LEU A 68 -0.03 8.00 2.28
CA LEU A 68 -0.85 9.15 1.90
C LEU A 68 -1.24 9.10 0.42
N ASN A 69 -0.55 8.27 -0.37
CA ASN A 69 -0.86 8.09 -1.78
C ASN A 69 -1.99 7.06 -2.00
N LYS A 70 -3.00 7.44 -2.78
CA LYS A 70 -4.17 6.61 -3.07
C LYS A 70 -3.83 5.35 -3.87
N GLU A 71 -2.95 5.45 -4.85
CA GLU A 71 -2.59 4.33 -5.72
C GLU A 71 -1.75 3.29 -4.97
N VAL A 72 -0.81 3.76 -4.13
CA VAL A 72 -0.05 2.91 -3.20
C VAL A 72 -1.00 2.19 -2.25
N PHE A 73 -1.98 2.90 -1.68
CA PHE A 73 -2.96 2.33 -0.78
C PHE A 73 -3.85 1.29 -1.48
N LYS A 74 -4.29 1.58 -2.70
CA LYS A 74 -5.13 0.67 -3.49
C LYS A 74 -4.41 -0.63 -3.80
N ARG A 75 -3.14 -0.58 -4.22
CA ARG A 75 -2.31 -1.77 -4.46
C ARG A 75 -2.16 -2.61 -3.19
N LYS A 76 -1.86 -1.95 -2.06
CA LYS A 76 -1.81 -2.59 -0.74
C LYS A 76 -3.13 -3.28 -0.37
N LEU A 77 -4.26 -2.65 -0.67
CA LEU A 77 -5.59 -3.19 -0.39
C LEU A 77 -5.96 -4.36 -1.31
N GLU A 78 -5.43 -4.37 -2.54
CA GLU A 78 -5.57 -5.48 -3.49
C GLU A 78 -4.78 -6.71 -3.01
N ASP A 79 -3.56 -6.49 -2.50
CA ASP A 79 -2.66 -7.54 -2.01
C ASP A 79 -3.06 -8.08 -0.61
N SER A 80 -3.79 -7.30 0.20
CA SER A 80 -4.18 -7.70 1.55
C SER A 80 -5.17 -8.86 1.62
N SER A 81 -4.97 -9.73 2.60
CA SER A 81 -5.86 -10.85 2.90
C SER A 81 -7.18 -10.40 3.56
N ALA A 82 -8.21 -11.26 3.53
CA ALA A 82 -9.51 -10.94 4.13
C ALA A 82 -9.41 -10.60 5.63
N SER A 83 -8.53 -11.30 6.36
CA SER A 83 -8.27 -11.03 7.78
C SER A 83 -7.65 -9.66 8.00
N GLU A 84 -6.64 -9.30 7.21
CA GLU A 84 -6.01 -7.98 7.27
C GLU A 84 -6.98 -6.85 6.96
N LEU A 85 -7.86 -7.04 5.98
CA LEU A 85 -8.91 -6.06 5.65
C LEU A 85 -9.88 -5.86 6.82
N THR A 86 -10.28 -6.95 7.48
CA THR A 86 -11.16 -6.85 8.66
C THR A 86 -10.48 -6.23 9.86
N ASP A 87 -9.19 -6.49 10.05
CA ASP A 87 -8.39 -5.88 11.12
C ASP A 87 -8.17 -4.39 10.85
N LEU A 88 -7.87 -4.02 9.61
CA LEU A 88 -7.75 -2.63 9.17
C LEU A 88 -9.08 -1.89 9.36
N ALA A 89 -10.21 -2.48 8.92
CA ALA A 89 -11.53 -1.91 9.13
C ALA A 89 -11.84 -1.70 10.63
N ALA A 90 -11.46 -2.67 11.48
CA ALA A 90 -11.63 -2.55 12.93
C ALA A 90 -10.78 -1.41 13.52
N ARG A 91 -9.53 -1.25 13.08
CA ARG A 91 -8.65 -0.14 13.50
C ARG A 91 -9.20 1.23 13.07
N LEU A 92 -9.81 1.30 11.90
CA LEU A 92 -10.40 2.52 11.34
C LEU A 92 -11.81 2.81 11.86
N GLY A 93 -12.40 1.91 12.66
CA GLY A 93 -13.76 2.06 13.16
C GLY A 93 -14.85 1.89 12.09
N LEU A 94 -14.54 1.20 10.98
CA LEU A 94 -15.49 0.90 9.91
C LEU A 94 -16.31 -0.35 10.22
N PRO A 95 -17.57 -0.42 9.75
CA PRO A 95 -18.39 -1.60 9.93
C PRO A 95 -17.78 -2.80 9.20
N ARG A 96 -17.76 -3.96 9.87
CA ARG A 96 -17.31 -5.22 9.28
C ARG A 96 -18.36 -5.73 8.31
N GLU A 97 -18.08 -5.66 7.03
CA GLU A 97 -18.97 -6.14 5.99
C GLU A 97 -18.66 -7.59 5.60
N ARG A 98 -19.71 -8.36 5.28
CA ARG A 98 -19.56 -9.74 4.79
C ARG A 98 -19.03 -9.77 3.35
N ASN A 99 -19.30 -8.73 2.56
CA ASN A 99 -18.85 -8.63 1.18
C ASN A 99 -17.50 -7.90 1.13
N MET A 100 -16.47 -8.60 0.67
CA MET A 100 -15.11 -8.05 0.64
C MET A 100 -14.95 -6.89 -0.34
N LYS A 101 -15.71 -6.85 -1.45
CA LYS A 101 -15.64 -5.73 -2.38
C LYS A 101 -16.17 -4.44 -1.75
N LEU A 102 -17.32 -4.53 -1.10
CA LEU A 102 -17.94 -3.39 -0.41
C LEU A 102 -17.08 -2.94 0.79
N LEU A 103 -16.41 -3.87 1.48
CA LEU A 103 -15.44 -3.55 2.52
C LEU A 103 -14.24 -2.77 1.95
N LYS A 104 -13.68 -3.19 0.82
CA LYS A 104 -12.61 -2.46 0.15
C LYS A 104 -13.06 -1.06 -0.28
N ASP A 105 -14.26 -0.94 -0.83
CA ASP A 105 -14.83 0.35 -1.26
C ASP A 105 -15.06 1.29 -0.08
N SER A 106 -15.52 0.78 1.08
CA SER A 106 -15.71 1.60 2.28
C SER A 106 -14.38 2.08 2.88
N ILE A 107 -13.36 1.22 2.88
CA ILE A 107 -11.99 1.57 3.29
C ILE A 107 -11.38 2.61 2.32
N LEU A 108 -11.59 2.47 1.01
CA LEU A 108 -11.13 3.47 0.03
C LEU A 108 -11.83 4.82 0.21
N LYS A 109 -13.14 4.82 0.47
CA LYS A 109 -13.88 6.05 0.78
C LYS A 109 -13.36 6.71 2.06
N SER A 110 -13.09 5.94 3.10
CA SER A 110 -12.56 6.50 4.36
C SER A 110 -11.17 7.09 4.17
N PHE A 111 -10.35 6.47 3.32
CA PHE A 111 -9.06 7.01 2.90
C PHE A 111 -9.22 8.35 2.18
N ASP A 112 -10.14 8.48 1.22
CA ASP A 112 -10.38 9.75 0.51
C ASP A 112 -10.75 10.88 1.49
N PHE A 113 -11.62 10.60 2.48
CA PHE A 113 -11.96 11.57 3.53
C PHE A 113 -10.76 11.93 4.42
N TYR A 114 -9.90 10.97 4.69
CA TYR A 114 -8.68 11.19 5.45
C TYR A 114 -7.68 12.04 4.65
N ALA A 115 -7.42 11.69 3.39
CA ALA A 115 -6.51 12.41 2.51
C ALA A 115 -6.95 13.87 2.33
N VAL A 116 -8.24 14.17 2.18
CA VAL A 116 -8.71 15.56 2.10
C VAL A 116 -8.40 16.36 3.37
N LYS A 117 -8.49 15.75 4.56
CA LYS A 117 -8.21 16.43 5.83
C LYS A 117 -6.72 16.56 6.14
N HIS A 118 -5.93 15.58 5.69
CA HIS A 118 -4.53 15.44 6.06
C HIS A 118 -3.55 15.79 4.93
N ASN A 119 -4.04 16.06 3.72
CA ASN A 119 -3.27 16.77 2.72
C ASN A 119 -3.08 18.20 3.22
N VAL A 120 -1.93 18.42 3.85
CA VAL A 120 -1.38 19.76 4.06
C VAL A 120 -1.15 20.31 2.66
N THR A 121 -2.15 21.00 2.13
CA THR A 121 -1.90 21.94 1.05
C THR A 121 -0.83 22.86 1.60
N VAL A 122 0.37 22.78 1.02
CA VAL A 122 1.35 23.84 1.18
C VAL A 122 0.62 25.04 0.58
N GLN A 123 -0.06 25.81 1.43
CA GLN A 123 -0.63 27.10 1.08
C GLN A 123 0.53 27.79 0.37
N GLY A 124 0.33 28.12 -0.91
CA GLY A 124 1.42 28.34 -1.87
C GLY A 124 2.51 29.28 -1.34
N GLN A 125 3.70 29.23 -1.97
CA GLN A 125 4.87 30.03 -1.57
C GLN A 125 4.46 31.36 -0.94
N ALA A 126 4.70 31.49 0.37
CA ALA A 126 4.21 32.62 1.14
C ALA A 126 4.72 33.90 0.48
N LYS A 127 3.80 34.73 -0.04
CA LYS A 127 4.17 36.02 -0.59
C LYS A 127 4.68 36.88 0.58
N PRO A 128 5.96 37.28 0.59
CA PRO A 128 6.47 38.10 1.67
C PRO A 128 5.73 39.43 1.70
N ILE A 129 5.37 39.89 2.89
CA ILE A 129 4.86 41.25 3.09
C ILE A 129 6.10 42.15 3.12
N ILE A 130 6.32 42.92 2.06
CA ILE A 130 7.46 43.83 1.93
C ILE A 130 6.99 45.25 2.28
N ASP A 131 7.67 45.90 3.23
CA ASP A 131 7.38 47.28 3.64
C ASP A 131 7.82 48.30 2.56
N PRO A 132 6.89 49.09 1.99
CA PRO A 132 7.21 50.15 1.02
C PRO A 132 8.12 51.25 1.54
N SER A 133 8.24 51.42 2.86
CA SER A 133 9.07 52.46 3.47
C SER A 133 10.54 52.04 3.66
N SER A 134 10.88 50.78 3.37
CA SER A 134 12.24 50.26 3.56
C SER A 134 13.18 50.72 2.43
N PRO A 135 14.46 51.04 2.73
CA PRO A 135 15.45 51.41 1.69
C PRO A 135 15.68 50.34 0.63
N ASP A 136 15.47 49.07 0.99
CA ASP A 136 15.72 47.90 0.16
C ASP A 136 14.45 47.36 -0.53
N TYR A 137 13.38 48.16 -0.59
CA TYR A 137 12.10 47.74 -1.16
C TYR A 137 12.23 47.28 -2.62
N GLU A 138 12.90 48.07 -3.47
CA GLU A 138 12.99 47.79 -4.91
C GLU A 138 13.80 46.53 -5.22
N SER A 139 14.92 46.31 -4.52
CA SER A 139 15.76 45.13 -4.68
C SER A 139 15.03 43.87 -4.23
N THR A 140 14.32 43.96 -3.11
CA THR A 140 13.53 42.85 -2.55
C THR A 140 12.36 42.50 -3.46
N VAL A 141 11.62 43.48 -3.97
CA VAL A 141 10.51 43.26 -4.92
C VAL A 141 10.99 42.60 -6.22
N LYS A 142 12.19 42.93 -6.69
CA LYS A 142 12.77 42.31 -7.89
C LYS A 142 13.12 40.84 -7.65
N LEU A 143 13.70 40.53 -6.48
CA LEU A 143 14.09 39.18 -6.08
C LEU A 143 12.91 38.19 -6.03
N PHE A 144 11.72 38.66 -5.63
CA PHE A 144 10.53 37.81 -5.51
C PHE A 144 9.62 37.80 -6.76
N LYS A 145 9.98 38.51 -7.82
CA LYS A 145 9.22 38.57 -9.10
C LYS A 145 9.84 37.73 -10.22
N GLU A 146 11.13 37.40 -10.13
CA GLU A 146 11.77 36.38 -10.96
C GLU A 146 11.37 34.97 -10.52
#